data_AF-A0A958LWQ5-F1
#
_entry.id   AF-A0A958LWQ5-F1
#
_cell.length_a   1.000
_cell.length_b   1.000
_cell.length_c   1.000
_cell.angle_alpha   90.00
_cell.angle_beta   90.00
_cell.angle_gamma   90.00
#
_symmetry.space_group_name_H-M   'P 1'
#
loop_
_entity.id
_entity.type
_entity.pdbx_description
1 polymer ?
#
loop_
_entity_poly.entity_id
_entity_poly.type
_entity_poly.pdbx_seq_one_letter_code
_entity_poly.pdbx_strand_id
1 'polypeptide(L)'
;MSNLSDIPNKNDYYQNSENAMNTFQDSINRNDHPTLLGIFGFLNSDNIDKEMLNRTLEKVLASWNWENTWGWDYPLIAMTAARLDRPKLAIEALLMETQKNTYLLNGHNYQNNNLPIYLPGNGGLLTAVAMMAAGWEGSGGAESPGFPKDGTWVVKYENLLTLP
;
A
#
# COMPACT_ATOMS: atom_id res chain seq x y z
N MET A 1 14.56 -18.32 -1.28
CA MET A 1 14.87 -17.02 -1.92
C MET A 1 16.36 -16.79 -2.20
N SER A 2 17.27 -17.76 -2.00
CA SER A 2 18.74 -17.55 -2.10
C SER A 2 19.30 -17.27 -3.51
N ASN A 3 18.47 -17.27 -4.54
CA ASN A 3 18.87 -17.03 -5.94
C ASN A 3 18.12 -15.84 -6.57
N LEU A 4 17.37 -15.06 -5.78
CA LEU A 4 16.75 -13.82 -6.26
C LEU A 4 17.77 -12.69 -6.17
N SER A 5 17.69 -11.74 -7.11
CA SER A 5 18.52 -10.53 -7.06
C SER A 5 18.16 -9.68 -5.85
N ASP A 6 19.10 -8.85 -5.43
CA ASP A 6 18.84 -7.82 -4.42
C ASP A 6 17.78 -6.84 -4.91
N ILE A 7 17.02 -6.29 -3.97
CA ILE A 7 15.97 -5.32 -4.29
C ILE A 7 16.64 -3.98 -4.66
N PRO A 8 16.29 -3.40 -5.82
CA PRO A 8 16.90 -2.15 -6.30
C PRO A 8 16.76 -1.02 -5.27
N ASN A 9 17.88 -0.43 -4.87
CA ASN A 9 17.90 0.69 -3.94
C ASN A 9 18.97 1.72 -4.34
N LYS A 10 18.73 2.99 -4.05
CA LYS A 10 19.68 4.09 -4.27
C LYS A 10 19.36 5.25 -3.34
N ASN A 11 20.42 5.88 -2.80
CA ASN A 11 20.31 7.02 -1.88
C ASN A 11 19.34 6.72 -0.73
N ASP A 12 19.37 5.50 -0.21
CA ASP A 12 18.59 5.08 0.95
C ASP A 12 17.05 5.02 0.71
N TYR A 13 16.67 4.74 -0.54
CA TYR A 13 15.29 4.44 -0.95
C TYR A 13 15.24 3.25 -1.91
N TYR A 14 14.22 2.40 -1.79
CA TYR A 14 13.93 1.42 -2.83
C TYR A 14 13.50 2.11 -4.14
N GLN A 15 13.88 1.53 -5.27
CA GLN A 15 13.60 2.04 -6.61
C GLN A 15 12.58 1.15 -7.33
N ASN A 16 11.89 1.67 -8.34
CA ASN A 16 10.91 0.91 -9.11
C ASN A 16 11.47 -0.37 -9.75
N SER A 17 12.72 -0.32 -10.23
CA SER A 17 13.40 -1.43 -10.88
C SER A 17 14.91 -1.18 -10.96
N GLU A 18 15.68 -2.23 -11.27
CA GLU A 18 17.15 -2.16 -11.43
C GLU A 18 17.60 -1.21 -12.55
N ASN A 19 16.75 -0.97 -13.55
CA ASN A 19 16.99 -0.05 -14.65
C ASN A 19 16.37 1.34 -14.45
N ALA A 20 15.67 1.58 -13.33
CA ALA A 20 15.01 2.86 -12.99
C ALA A 20 15.55 3.46 -11.67
N MET A 21 16.87 3.53 -11.55
CA MET A 21 17.59 3.98 -10.35
C MET A 21 17.52 5.51 -10.12
N ASN A 22 16.60 6.20 -10.77
CA ASN A 22 16.35 7.63 -10.64
C ASN A 22 14.86 7.91 -10.34
N THR A 23 14.16 6.95 -9.71
CA THR A 23 12.72 7.01 -9.39
C THR A 23 12.35 8.32 -8.68
N PHE A 24 13.13 8.74 -7.70
CA PHE A 24 12.87 9.98 -6.93
C PHE A 24 13.63 11.21 -7.44
N GLN A 25 14.42 11.09 -8.51
CA GLN A 25 15.19 12.21 -9.07
C GLN A 25 14.42 12.92 -10.19
N ASP A 26 13.71 12.15 -11.03
CA ASP A 26 12.92 12.66 -12.14
C ASP A 26 11.44 12.36 -11.90
N SER A 27 10.58 13.37 -11.96
CA SER A 27 9.13 13.22 -11.78
C SER A 27 8.48 12.33 -12.83
N ILE A 28 9.07 12.19 -14.02
CA ILE A 28 8.50 11.34 -15.07
C ILE A 28 8.41 9.87 -14.63
N ASN A 29 9.28 9.44 -13.72
CA ASN A 29 9.33 8.07 -13.19
C ASN A 29 8.34 7.81 -12.04
N ARG A 30 7.55 8.83 -11.65
CA ARG A 30 6.52 8.74 -10.59
C ARG A 30 5.12 8.97 -11.15
N ASN A 31 4.98 8.73 -12.45
CA ASN A 31 3.69 8.49 -13.08
C ASN A 31 3.46 6.97 -13.05
N ASP A 32 2.21 6.56 -12.85
CA ASP A 32 1.83 5.15 -12.65
C ASP A 32 2.11 4.61 -11.24
N HIS A 33 2.01 3.30 -11.03
CA HIS A 33 1.99 2.65 -9.72
C HIS A 33 3.29 2.81 -8.87
N PRO A 34 3.20 3.06 -7.55
CA PRO A 34 4.33 2.97 -6.62
C PRO A 34 4.68 1.52 -6.25
N THR A 35 4.91 0.66 -7.26
CA THR A 35 5.09 -0.79 -7.12
C THR A 35 6.25 -1.21 -6.25
N LEU A 36 7.24 -0.33 -6.06
CA LEU A 36 8.37 -0.52 -5.15
C LEU A 36 7.93 -0.78 -3.70
N LEU A 37 6.70 -0.41 -3.30
CA LEU A 37 6.12 -0.76 -2.01
C LEU A 37 5.54 -2.19 -1.98
N GLY A 38 5.19 -2.76 -3.14
CA GLY A 38 4.49 -4.05 -3.30
C GLY A 38 5.26 -5.25 -2.77
N ILE A 39 6.59 -5.17 -2.74
CA ILE A 39 7.44 -6.23 -2.20
C ILE A 39 7.15 -6.53 -0.72
N PHE A 40 6.70 -5.52 0.02
CA PHE A 40 6.32 -5.68 1.42
C PHE A 40 4.82 -5.49 1.63
N GLY A 41 4.17 -4.58 0.90
CA GLY A 41 2.73 -4.35 0.98
C GLY A 41 1.89 -5.53 0.49
N PHE A 42 2.30 -6.23 -0.58
CA PHE A 42 1.59 -7.39 -1.09
C PHE A 42 2.28 -8.70 -0.73
N LEU A 43 3.59 -8.80 -0.96
CA LEU A 43 4.31 -10.09 -0.90
C LEU A 43 4.85 -10.48 0.49
N ASN A 44 4.76 -9.60 1.50
CA ASN A 44 5.32 -9.80 2.84
C ASN A 44 6.77 -10.34 2.84
N SER A 45 7.64 -9.81 1.98
CA SER A 45 9.01 -10.32 1.86
C SER A 45 9.81 -10.15 3.16
N ASP A 46 10.40 -11.23 3.65
CA ASP A 46 11.31 -11.24 4.81
C ASP A 46 12.62 -10.48 4.55
N ASN A 47 13.02 -10.34 3.28
CA ASN A 47 14.28 -9.71 2.89
C ASN A 47 14.10 -8.20 2.60
N ILE A 48 13.56 -7.48 3.59
CA ILE A 48 13.30 -6.04 3.49
C ILE A 48 13.93 -5.30 4.67
N ASP A 49 14.65 -4.22 4.36
CA ASP A 49 15.02 -3.21 5.35
C ASP A 49 13.79 -2.33 5.61
N LYS A 50 13.14 -2.55 6.76
CA LYS A 50 11.92 -1.84 7.17
C LYS A 50 12.16 -0.33 7.39
N GLU A 51 13.35 0.07 7.81
CA GLU A 51 13.69 1.48 8.00
C GLU A 51 13.83 2.19 6.65
N MET A 52 14.52 1.56 5.70
CA MET A 52 14.60 2.06 4.32
C MET A 52 13.22 2.08 3.66
N LEU A 53 12.39 1.06 3.90
CA LEU A 53 11.03 1.03 3.38
C LEU A 53 10.14 2.13 4.00
N ASN A 54 10.28 2.42 5.30
CA ASN A 54 9.60 3.54 5.93
C ASN A 54 9.97 4.87 5.28
N ARG A 55 11.27 5.14 5.07
CA ARG A 55 11.73 6.34 4.34
C ARG A 55 11.21 6.38 2.91
N THR A 56 11.14 5.22 2.26
CA THR A 56 10.62 5.06 0.91
C THR A 56 9.12 5.36 0.84
N LEU A 57 8.32 4.83 1.77
CA LEU A 57 6.89 5.10 1.88
C LEU A 57 6.63 6.60 2.06
N GLU A 58 7.35 7.26 2.97
CA GLU A 58 7.29 8.72 3.14
C GLU A 58 7.61 9.47 1.86
N LYS A 59 8.64 9.02 1.13
CA LYS A 59 9.05 9.66 -0.13
C LYS A 59 7.99 9.48 -1.23
N VAL A 60 7.33 8.33 -1.30
CA VAL A 60 6.18 8.09 -2.17
C VAL A 60 5.06 9.07 -1.80
N LEU A 61 4.66 9.11 -0.53
CA LEU A 61 3.59 10.00 -0.04
C LEU A 61 3.84 11.48 -0.39
N ALA A 62 5.09 11.93 -0.25
CA ALA A 62 5.47 13.33 -0.47
C ALA A 62 5.65 13.73 -1.94
N SER A 63 5.88 12.80 -2.87
CA SER A 63 6.36 13.15 -4.22
C SER A 63 5.77 12.38 -5.39
N TRP A 64 4.86 11.44 -5.13
CA TRP A 64 4.19 10.68 -6.18
C TRP A 64 3.17 11.54 -6.94
N ASN A 65 2.97 11.25 -8.22
CA ASN A 65 1.96 11.94 -9.01
C ASN A 65 0.59 11.27 -8.85
N TRP A 66 -0.18 11.72 -7.85
CA TRP A 66 -1.50 11.15 -7.52
C TRP A 66 -2.55 11.26 -8.62
N GLU A 67 -2.37 12.14 -9.61
CA GLU A 67 -3.29 12.23 -10.76
C GLU A 67 -3.11 11.04 -11.73
N ASN A 68 -1.91 10.45 -11.74
CA ASN A 68 -1.51 9.36 -12.64
C ASN A 68 -1.44 7.99 -11.95
N THR A 69 -2.01 7.85 -10.75
CA THR A 69 -2.15 6.57 -10.05
C THR A 69 -3.38 5.79 -10.49
N TRP A 70 -3.57 4.61 -9.89
CA TRP A 70 -4.71 3.74 -10.07
C TRP A 70 -5.33 3.36 -8.73
N GLY A 71 -6.62 2.97 -8.77
CA GLY A 71 -7.37 2.72 -7.54
C GLY A 71 -6.81 1.63 -6.61
N TRP A 72 -5.98 0.70 -7.10
CA TRP A 72 -5.34 -0.31 -6.25
C TRP A 72 -4.10 0.21 -5.49
N ASP A 73 -3.56 1.37 -5.89
CA ASP A 73 -2.36 1.94 -5.27
C ASP A 73 -2.61 2.34 -3.81
N TYR A 74 -3.83 2.79 -3.48
CA TYR A 74 -4.21 3.19 -2.11
C TYR A 74 -4.27 1.99 -1.15
N PRO A 75 -4.92 0.87 -1.51
CA PRO A 75 -4.76 -0.40 -0.80
C PRO A 75 -3.32 -0.87 -0.65
N LEU A 76 -2.49 -0.76 -1.70
CA LEU A 76 -1.07 -1.12 -1.62
C LEU A 76 -0.36 -0.30 -0.52
N ILE A 77 -0.55 1.02 -0.53
CA ILE A 77 0.05 1.93 0.45
C ILE A 77 -0.48 1.58 1.85
N ALA A 78 -1.78 1.31 1.99
CA ALA A 78 -2.39 0.96 3.26
C ALA A 78 -1.83 -0.34 3.85
N MET A 79 -1.72 -1.39 3.04
CA MET A 79 -1.13 -2.66 3.48
C MET A 79 0.35 -2.49 3.84
N THR A 80 1.10 -1.69 3.08
CA THR A 80 2.49 -1.38 3.40
C THR A 80 2.62 -0.64 4.73
N ALA A 81 1.80 0.39 4.95
CA ALA A 81 1.79 1.17 6.18
C ALA A 81 1.38 0.31 7.39
N ALA A 82 0.38 -0.56 7.25
CA ALA A 82 -0.04 -1.48 8.30
C ALA A 82 1.10 -2.42 8.71
N ARG A 83 1.80 -3.03 7.74
CA ARG A 83 2.95 -3.93 8.00
C ARG A 83 4.17 -3.21 8.59
N LEU A 84 4.25 -1.88 8.44
CA LEU A 84 5.27 -1.02 9.05
C LEU A 84 4.85 -0.45 10.41
N ASP A 85 3.80 -0.99 11.02
CA ASP A 85 3.26 -0.54 12.31
C ASP A 85 2.75 0.92 12.28
N ARG A 86 2.22 1.35 11.14
CA ARG A 86 1.65 2.70 10.93
C ARG A 86 0.16 2.67 10.62
N PRO A 87 -0.68 2.17 11.55
CA PRO A 87 -2.09 1.93 11.28
C PRO A 87 -2.89 3.21 10.99
N LYS A 88 -2.51 4.36 11.57
CA LYS A 88 -3.13 5.64 11.25
C LYS A 88 -2.93 6.02 9.78
N LEU A 89 -1.68 5.89 9.30
CA LEU A 89 -1.35 6.15 7.91
C LEU A 89 -2.04 5.16 6.96
N ALA A 90 -2.22 3.91 7.39
CA ALA A 90 -2.96 2.93 6.60
C ALA A 90 -4.41 3.37 6.34
N ILE A 91 -5.09 3.89 7.38
CA ILE A 91 -6.44 4.46 7.24
C ILE A 91 -6.41 5.73 6.37
N GLU A 92 -5.46 6.63 6.60
CA GLU A 92 -5.32 7.85 5.79
C GLU A 92 -5.09 7.54 4.30
N ALA A 93 -4.33 6.50 3.98
CA ALA A 93 -4.13 6.05 2.60
C ALA A 93 -5.44 5.56 1.96
N LEU A 94 -6.22 4.74 2.67
CA LEU A 94 -7.54 4.27 2.18
C LEU A 94 -8.54 5.42 2.01
N LEU A 95 -8.40 6.50 2.77
CA LEU A 95 -9.28 7.68 2.73
C LEU A 95 -8.70 8.86 1.94
N MET A 96 -7.58 8.67 1.24
CA MET A 96 -6.90 9.75 0.54
C MET A 96 -7.80 10.36 -0.54
N GLU A 97 -7.98 11.68 -0.49
CA GLU A 97 -8.86 12.42 -1.40
C GLU A 97 -8.23 12.59 -2.79
N THR A 98 -8.48 11.62 -3.68
CA THR A 98 -8.07 11.66 -5.07
C THR A 98 -9.17 11.10 -5.97
N GLN A 99 -9.14 11.45 -7.25
CA GLN A 99 -10.08 10.87 -8.23
C GLN A 99 -9.96 9.34 -8.27
N LYS A 100 -8.75 8.82 -8.19
CA LYS A 100 -8.46 7.39 -8.38
C LYS A 100 -8.91 6.55 -7.17
N ASN A 101 -9.03 7.17 -6.00
CA ASN A 101 -9.54 6.54 -4.79
C ASN A 101 -11.05 6.78 -4.58
N THR A 102 -11.78 7.23 -5.60
CA THR A 102 -13.21 7.50 -5.49
C THR A 102 -14.03 6.22 -5.71
N TYR A 103 -15.02 6.00 -4.85
CA TYR A 103 -16.02 4.93 -4.98
C TYR A 103 -17.37 5.56 -5.27
N LEU A 104 -18.01 5.14 -6.38
CA LEU A 104 -19.29 5.66 -6.82
C LEU A 104 -20.42 5.19 -5.89
N LEU A 105 -21.62 5.77 -6.04
CA LEU A 105 -22.81 5.39 -5.24
C LEU A 105 -23.19 3.90 -5.36
N ASN A 106 -22.81 3.24 -6.44
CA ASN A 106 -23.00 1.80 -6.64
C ASN A 106 -21.85 0.95 -6.06
N GLY A 107 -20.89 1.57 -5.37
CA GLY A 107 -19.76 0.92 -4.73
C GLY A 107 -18.57 0.63 -5.65
N HIS A 108 -18.62 0.93 -6.94
CA HIS A 108 -17.48 0.68 -7.84
C HIS A 108 -16.38 1.73 -7.69
N ASN A 109 -15.12 1.29 -7.67
CA ASN A 109 -13.98 2.20 -7.76
C ASN A 109 -13.91 2.81 -9.17
N TYR A 110 -13.79 4.13 -9.21
CA TYR A 110 -13.76 4.92 -10.44
C TYR A 110 -12.33 5.32 -10.80
N GLN A 111 -11.88 4.99 -12.01
CA GLN A 111 -10.54 5.37 -12.49
C GLN A 111 -10.59 6.66 -13.34
N ASN A 112 -11.46 6.69 -14.35
CA ASN A 112 -11.72 7.84 -15.22
C ASN A 112 -12.95 7.57 -16.12
N ASN A 113 -13.32 8.51 -17.00
CA ASN A 113 -14.48 8.39 -17.89
C ASN A 113 -14.40 7.19 -18.86
N ASN A 114 -13.20 6.77 -19.25
CA ASN A 114 -13.00 5.63 -20.15
C ASN A 114 -12.96 4.29 -19.40
N LEU A 115 -12.76 4.33 -18.08
CA LEU A 115 -12.73 3.18 -17.18
C LEU A 115 -13.49 3.51 -15.89
N PRO A 116 -14.82 3.62 -15.96
CA PRO A 116 -15.64 4.03 -14.82
C PRO A 116 -15.75 2.97 -13.72
N ILE A 117 -15.42 1.70 -14.06
CA ILE A 117 -15.44 0.57 -13.12
C ILE A 117 -14.06 -0.08 -13.16
N TYR A 118 -13.29 0.07 -12.09
CA TYR A 118 -11.97 -0.52 -11.94
C TYR A 118 -11.93 -1.47 -10.74
N LEU A 119 -12.27 -2.74 -11.00
CA LEU A 119 -12.41 -3.76 -9.94
C LEU A 119 -11.14 -4.02 -9.11
N PRO A 120 -9.90 -3.82 -9.60
CA PRO A 120 -8.73 -3.94 -8.73
C PRO A 120 -8.73 -2.97 -7.54
N GLY A 121 -9.30 -1.77 -7.68
CA GLY A 121 -9.47 -0.86 -6.54
C GLY A 121 -10.42 -1.45 -5.48
N ASN A 122 -11.56 -1.98 -5.92
CA ASN A 122 -12.52 -2.67 -5.03
C ASN A 122 -11.90 -3.87 -4.31
N GLY A 123 -11.27 -4.77 -5.06
CA GLY A 123 -10.62 -5.96 -4.50
C GLY A 123 -9.48 -5.60 -3.55
N GLY A 124 -8.69 -4.59 -3.91
CA GLY A 124 -7.64 -4.05 -3.07
C GLY A 124 -8.17 -3.51 -1.75
N LEU A 125 -9.22 -2.68 -1.77
CA LEU A 125 -9.81 -2.13 -0.55
C LEU A 125 -10.30 -3.25 0.39
N LEU A 126 -11.04 -4.22 -0.13
CA LEU A 126 -11.52 -5.36 0.65
C LEU A 126 -10.36 -6.17 1.24
N THR A 127 -9.33 -6.42 0.45
CA THR A 127 -8.13 -7.16 0.89
C THR A 127 -7.36 -6.39 1.97
N ALA A 128 -7.15 -5.09 1.79
CA ALA A 128 -6.44 -4.25 2.76
C ALA A 128 -7.19 -4.17 4.09
N VAL A 129 -8.51 -3.91 4.06
CA VAL A 129 -9.32 -3.86 5.29
C VAL A 129 -9.35 -5.23 5.99
N ALA A 130 -9.47 -6.32 5.23
CA ALA A 130 -9.42 -7.67 5.80
C ALA A 130 -8.07 -7.96 6.46
N MET A 131 -6.96 -7.60 5.80
CA MET A 131 -5.61 -7.72 6.36
C MET A 131 -5.45 -6.88 7.63
N MET A 132 -5.93 -5.65 7.62
CA MET A 132 -5.83 -4.75 8.76
C MET A 132 -6.64 -5.27 9.96
N ALA A 133 -7.79 -5.94 9.71
CA ALA A 133 -8.68 -6.46 10.73
C ALA A 133 -8.24 -7.83 11.26
N ALA A 134 -7.87 -8.76 10.38
CA ALA A 134 -7.54 -10.15 10.74
C ALA A 134 -6.05 -10.37 10.99
N GLY A 135 -5.18 -9.50 10.45
CA GLY A 135 -3.73 -9.60 10.53
C GLY A 135 -3.10 -10.34 9.35
N TRP A 136 -1.78 -10.53 9.47
CA TRP A 136 -0.91 -11.18 8.49
C TRP A 136 0.15 -12.04 9.20
N GLU A 137 0.87 -12.90 8.48
CA GLU A 137 1.98 -13.66 9.05
C GLU A 137 3.05 -12.71 9.62
N GLY A 138 3.45 -12.94 10.87
CA GLY A 138 4.38 -12.05 11.58
C GLY A 138 3.73 -10.85 12.29
N SER A 139 2.40 -10.66 12.19
CA SER A 139 1.68 -9.60 12.95
C SER A 139 1.55 -9.86 14.46
N GLY A 140 2.16 -10.94 14.97
CA GLY A 140 2.24 -11.24 16.40
C GLY A 140 0.92 -11.62 17.07
N GLY A 141 -0.15 -11.86 16.30
CA GLY A 141 -1.47 -12.21 16.82
C GLY A 141 -2.19 -11.06 17.53
N ALA A 142 -1.74 -9.81 17.33
CA ALA A 142 -2.44 -8.65 17.84
C ALA A 142 -3.83 -8.55 17.20
N GLU A 143 -4.85 -8.25 18.00
CA GLU A 143 -6.21 -8.06 17.50
C GLU A 143 -6.27 -6.85 16.55
N SER A 144 -6.75 -7.02 15.32
CA SER A 144 -6.87 -5.95 14.32
C SER A 144 -5.63 -5.07 14.18
N PRO A 145 -4.48 -5.64 13.81
CA PRO A 145 -3.18 -4.99 13.92
C PRO A 145 -3.02 -3.78 12.99
N GLY A 146 -3.79 -3.70 11.91
CA GLY A 146 -3.76 -2.57 10.99
C GLY A 146 -4.58 -1.35 11.42
N PHE A 147 -5.25 -1.38 12.57
CA PHE A 147 -6.08 -0.26 13.06
C PHE A 147 -5.46 0.46 14.27
N PRO A 148 -5.63 1.79 14.39
CA PRO A 148 -5.14 2.55 15.54
C PRO A 148 -5.66 2.01 16.88
N LYS A 149 -4.78 2.00 17.89
CA LYS A 149 -5.07 1.51 19.25
C LYS A 149 -5.37 2.62 20.27
N ASP A 150 -5.60 3.84 19.78
CA ASP A 150 -5.87 5.04 20.57
C ASP A 150 -7.37 5.22 20.91
N GLY A 151 -8.21 4.24 20.58
CA GLY A 151 -9.65 4.26 20.83
C GLY A 151 -10.47 4.99 19.76
N THR A 152 -9.85 5.52 18.70
CA THR A 152 -10.57 6.13 17.57
C THR A 152 -11.35 5.12 16.74
N TRP A 153 -10.95 3.85 16.76
CA TRP A 153 -11.61 2.75 16.06
C TRP A 153 -11.96 1.61 17.03
N VAL A 154 -13.20 1.13 16.95
CA VAL A 154 -13.65 -0.10 17.61
C VAL A 154 -13.93 -1.12 16.51
N VAL A 155 -13.01 -2.06 16.32
CA VAL A 155 -13.06 -3.02 15.21
C VAL A 155 -13.76 -4.30 15.67
N LYS A 156 -14.65 -4.82 14.82
CA LYS A 156 -15.24 -6.16 14.96
C LYS A 156 -15.20 -6.82 13.59
N TYR A 157 -14.82 -8.09 13.54
CA TYR A 157 -14.78 -8.88 12.32
C TYR A 157 -15.08 -10.34 12.66
N GLU A 158 -15.51 -11.09 11.65
CA GLU A 158 -15.77 -12.52 11.77
C GLU A 158 -15.32 -13.24 10.50
N ASN A 159 -14.93 -14.52 10.63
CA ASN A 159 -14.67 -15.42 9.50
C ASN A 159 -13.64 -14.91 8.46
N LEU A 160 -12.75 -13.99 8.85
CA LEU A 160 -11.62 -13.56 8.03
C LEU A 160 -10.40 -14.43 8.30
N LEU A 161 -9.66 -14.76 7.25
CA LEU A 161 -8.38 -15.44 7.34
C LEU A 161 -7.26 -14.41 7.40
N THR A 162 -6.22 -14.71 8.17
CA THR A 162 -4.97 -13.95 8.14
C THR A 162 -4.35 -14.04 6.76
N LEU A 163 -3.83 -12.92 6.24
CA LEU A 163 -3.01 -12.97 5.03
C LEU A 163 -1.63 -13.57 5.31
N PRO A 164 -0.96 -14.07 4.27
CA PRO A 164 0.49 -14.30 4.32
C PRO A 164 1.27 -13.03 4.66
#